data_AF-S3JK81-F1
#
_entry.id   AF-S3JK81-F1
#
_cell.length_a   1.000
_cell.length_b   1.000
_cell.length_c   1.000
_cell.angle_alpha   90.00
_cell.angle_beta   90.00
_cell.angle_gamma   90.00
#
_symmetry.space_group_name_H-M   'P 1'
#
loop_
_entity.id
_entity.type
_entity.pdbx_description
1 polymer ?
#
loop_
_entity_poly.entity_id
_entity_poly.type
_entity_poly.pdbx_seq_one_letter_code
_entity_poly.pdbx_strand_id
1 'polypeptide(L)'
;MTNAQWLGDHTQENYVLYSLGHYPGAVPGDGIVSGEVYRIDASTLSELDALRTKGGEYRRQLIQTPYGGAWMYVYQRPVDGLTRIDSGNWLDREKY
;
A
#
# COMPACT_ATOMS: atom_id res chain seq x y z
N MET A 1 -14.13 10.98 -14.19
CA MET A 1 -12.87 10.93 -14.97
C MET A 1 -11.73 10.81 -13.98
N THR A 2 -11.19 9.62 -13.80
CA THR A 2 -10.16 9.36 -12.78
C THR A 2 -8.81 9.85 -13.32
N ASN A 3 -8.45 11.09 -13.03
CA ASN A 3 -7.13 11.64 -13.37
C ASN A 3 -6.09 11.09 -12.38
N ALA A 4 -5.68 9.84 -12.58
CA ALA A 4 -4.52 9.27 -11.92
C ALA A 4 -3.32 9.38 -12.87
N GLN A 5 -2.36 10.22 -12.52
CA GLN A 5 -1.10 10.33 -13.25
C GLN A 5 -0.06 9.44 -12.57
N TRP A 6 0.46 8.46 -13.29
CA TRP A 6 1.61 7.68 -12.85
C TRP A 6 2.84 8.59 -12.75
N LEU A 7 3.51 8.60 -11.60
CA LEU A 7 4.73 9.39 -11.35
C LEU A 7 5.99 8.54 -11.49
N GLY A 8 5.94 7.28 -11.06
CA GLY A 8 7.04 6.32 -11.14
C GLY A 8 6.93 5.19 -10.13
N ASP A 9 7.85 4.24 -10.20
CA ASP A 9 8.02 3.21 -9.17
C ASP A 9 8.65 3.78 -7.90
N HIS A 10 8.27 3.23 -6.75
CA HIS A 10 8.84 3.57 -5.45
C HIS A 10 8.92 2.34 -4.57
N THR A 11 10.06 2.16 -3.91
CA THR A 11 10.24 1.09 -2.94
C THR A 11 10.35 1.70 -1.55
N GLN A 12 9.50 1.24 -0.63
CA GLN A 12 9.47 1.70 0.74
C GLN A 12 10.06 0.60 1.64
N GLU A 13 11.18 0.92 2.29
CA GLU A 13 11.82 0.08 3.30
C GLU A 13 11.07 0.17 4.64
N ASN A 14 11.27 -0.83 5.50
CA ASN A 14 10.59 -0.99 6.80
C ASN A 14 9.09 -1.31 6.66
N TYR A 15 8.71 -1.95 5.54
CA TYR A 15 7.37 -2.47 5.34
C TYR A 15 7.44 -3.88 4.77
N VAL A 16 6.47 -4.69 5.18
CA VAL A 16 6.32 -6.06 4.69
C VAL A 16 4.94 -6.17 4.04
N LEU A 17 4.90 -6.79 2.86
CA LEU A 17 3.66 -7.04 2.15
C LEU A 17 3.08 -8.39 2.57
N TYR A 18 1.80 -8.42 2.92
CA TYR A 18 1.06 -9.63 3.26
C TYR A 18 -0.08 -9.83 2.28
N SER A 19 -0.35 -11.10 1.93
CA SER A 19 -1.52 -11.45 1.14
C SER A 19 -2.74 -11.71 2.03
N LEU A 20 -3.75 -10.85 1.93
CA LEU A 20 -5.07 -11.02 2.56
C LEU A 20 -6.00 -11.87 1.68
N GLY A 21 -5.43 -12.63 0.73
CA GLY A 21 -6.15 -13.41 -0.28
C GLY A 21 -6.52 -12.58 -1.51
N HIS A 22 -7.47 -11.66 -1.37
CA HIS A 22 -7.95 -10.85 -2.51
C HIS A 22 -7.19 -9.55 -2.73
N TYR A 23 -6.46 -9.06 -1.71
CA TYR A 23 -5.74 -7.79 -1.76
C TYR A 23 -4.47 -7.81 -0.89
N PRO A 24 -3.48 -6.96 -1.20
CA PRO A 24 -2.30 -6.81 -0.36
C PRO A 24 -2.58 -5.98 0.89
N GLY A 25 -1.97 -6.36 2.01
CA GLY A 25 -1.85 -5.56 3.21
C GLY A 25 -0.38 -5.23 3.48
N ALA A 26 0.01 -3.96 3.40
CA ALA A 26 1.33 -3.53 3.80
C ALA A 26 1.35 -3.24 5.30
N VAL A 27 2.22 -3.87 6.07
CA VAL A 27 2.41 -3.63 7.52
C VAL A 27 3.82 -3.12 7.79
N PRO A 28 4.05 -2.32 8.84
CA PRO A 28 5.39 -1.90 9.20
C PRO A 28 6.17 -3.11 9.75
N GLY A 29 7.39 -3.33 9.25
CA GLY A 29 8.21 -4.47 9.63
C GLY A 29 9.54 -4.50 8.89
N ASP A 30 10.40 -5.46 9.20
CA ASP A 30 11.72 -5.57 8.57
C ASP A 30 11.59 -6.23 7.17
N GLY A 31 11.40 -5.39 6.16
CA GLY A 31 11.23 -5.77 4.77
C GLY A 31 11.15 -4.57 3.83
N ILE A 32 10.91 -4.86 2.55
CA ILE A 32 10.73 -3.87 1.50
C ILE A 32 9.35 -4.05 0.86
N VAL A 33 8.72 -2.95 0.44
CA VAL A 33 7.52 -2.97 -0.39
C VAL A 33 7.78 -2.16 -1.63
N SER A 34 7.72 -2.80 -2.80
CA SER A 34 7.80 -2.14 -4.09
C SER A 34 6.41 -1.85 -4.60
N GLY A 35 6.18 -0.60 -4.98
CA GLY A 35 4.91 -0.14 -5.52
C GLY A 35 5.12 0.98 -6.52
N GLU A 36 4.02 1.62 -6.87
CA GLU A 36 3.98 2.71 -7.84
C GLU A 36 3.28 3.91 -7.22
N VAL A 37 3.83 5.10 -7.46
CA VAL A 37 3.28 6.36 -6.97
C VAL A 37 2.40 6.96 -8.05
N TYR A 38 1.14 7.19 -7.71
CA TYR A 38 0.19 7.87 -8.57
C TYR A 38 -0.25 9.19 -7.95
N ARG A 39 -0.21 10.26 -8.73
CA ARG A 39 -0.83 11.53 -8.41
C ARG A 39 -2.30 11.47 -8.79
N ILE A 40 -3.17 11.60 -7.79
CA ILE A 40 -4.62 11.68 -7.95
C ILE A 40 -5.15 13.00 -7.39
N ASP A 41 -6.33 13.40 -7.84
CA ASP A 41 -7.02 14.57 -7.29
C ASP A 41 -7.48 14.31 -5.83
N ALA A 42 -7.58 15.38 -5.04
CA ALA A 42 -8.05 15.31 -3.66
C ALA A 42 -9.46 14.72 -3.54
N SER A 43 -10.30 14.92 -4.56
CA SER A 43 -11.65 14.36 -4.64
C SER A 43 -11.60 12.82 -4.69
N THR A 44 -10.79 12.27 -5.61
CA THR A 44 -10.60 10.81 -5.76
C THR A 44 -9.95 10.21 -4.52
N LEU A 45 -8.98 10.89 -3.90
CA LEU A 45 -8.36 10.43 -2.65
C LEU A 45 -9.39 10.37 -1.50
N SER A 46 -10.32 11.32 -1.44
CA SER A 46 -11.37 11.35 -0.40
C SER A 46 -12.41 10.25 -0.59
N GLU A 47 -12.79 9.96 -1.84
CA GLU A 47 -13.66 8.81 -2.14
C GLU A 47 -12.97 7.49 -1.78
N LEU A 48 -11.71 7.33 -2.15
CA LEU A 48 -10.92 6.15 -1.79
C LEU A 48 -10.78 6.00 -0.27
N ASP A 49 -10.60 7.10 0.45
CA ASP A 49 -10.60 7.13 1.91
C ASP A 49 -11.89 6.57 2.48
N ALA A 50 -13.02 7.10 2.00
CA ALA A 50 -14.33 6.79 2.53
C ALA A 50 -14.65 5.30 2.31
N LEU A 51 -14.09 4.69 1.27
CA LEU A 51 -14.19 3.26 1.01
C LEU A 51 -13.25 2.43 1.91
N ARG A 52 -11.99 2.83 2.07
CA ARG A 52 -10.94 2.03 2.75
C ARG A 52 -10.91 2.21 4.27
N THR A 53 -11.23 3.41 4.76
CA THR A 53 -11.16 3.78 6.18
C THR A 53 -12.45 3.42 6.93
N LYS A 54 -13.56 3.16 6.22
CA LYS A 54 -14.83 2.71 6.83
C LYS A 54 -14.71 1.45 7.69
N GLY A 55 -13.73 0.58 7.41
CA GLY A 55 -13.47 -0.64 8.18
C GLY A 55 -12.48 -0.48 9.35
N GLY A 56 -11.80 0.66 9.47
CA GLY A 56 -10.72 0.85 10.46
C GLY A 56 -9.55 -0.14 10.30
N GLU A 57 -9.42 -0.78 9.15
CA GLU A 57 -8.43 -1.83 8.86
C GLU A 57 -7.06 -1.27 8.47
N TYR A 58 -7.10 -0.08 7.88
CA TYR A 58 -5.95 0.60 7.32
C TYR A 58 -5.76 1.96 7.97
N ARG A 59 -4.52 2.29 8.27
CA ARG A 59 -4.08 3.62 8.68
C ARG A 59 -3.40 4.31 7.54
N ARG A 60 -3.73 5.59 7.35
CA ARG A 60 -2.98 6.46 6.46
C ARG A 60 -1.65 6.84 7.10
N GLN A 61 -0.58 6.57 6.38
CA GLN A 61 0.76 7.02 6.72
C GLN A 61 1.30 7.87 5.59
N LEU A 62 1.81 9.05 5.93
CA LEU A 62 2.50 9.88 4.96
C LEU A 62 3.93 9.38 4.82
N ILE A 63 4.30 8.92 3.64
CA ILE A 63 5.67 8.51 3.29
C ILE A 63 6.29 9.58 2.39
N GLN A 64 7.61 9.76 2.51
CA GLN A 64 8.35 10.63 1.61
C GLN A 64 8.84 9.82 0.42
N THR A 65 8.45 10.27 -0.77
CA THR A 65 8.87 9.70 -2.05
C THR A 65 9.63 10.76 -2.83
N PRO A 66 10.46 10.40 -3.83
CA PRO A 66 11.15 11.38 -4.69
C PRO A 66 10.17 12.29 -5.45
N TYR A 67 8.90 11.90 -5.57
CA TYR A 67 7.83 12.67 -6.22
C TYR A 67 7.06 13.59 -5.26
N GLY A 68 7.39 13.57 -3.96
CA GLY A 68 6.71 14.31 -2.90
C GLY A 68 6.15 13.42 -1.79
N GLY A 69 5.35 14.02 -0.89
CA GLY A 69 4.64 13.26 0.14
C GLY A 69 3.52 12.42 -0.47
N ALA A 70 3.55 11.11 -0.24
CA ALA A 70 2.52 10.18 -0.71
C ALA A 70 1.80 9.54 0.48
N TRP A 71 0.48 9.35 0.34
CA TRP A 71 -0.32 8.65 1.34
C TRP A 71 -0.27 7.14 1.08
N MET A 72 0.30 6.40 2.02
CA MET A 72 0.32 4.94 2.04
C MET A 72 -0.73 4.41 3.02
N TYR A 73 -1.43 3.36 2.65
CA TYR A 73 -2.37 2.66 3.54
C TYR A 73 -1.68 1.48 4.19
N VAL A 74 -1.44 1.60 5.49
CA VAL A 74 -0.76 0.60 6.31
C VAL A 74 -1.80 -0.21 7.06
N TYR A 75 -1.81 -1.52 6.83
CA TYR A 75 -2.69 -2.45 7.53
C TYR A 75 -2.27 -2.53 9.00
N GLN A 76 -3.23 -2.40 9.92
CA GLN A 76 -2.98 -2.37 11.37
C GLN A 76 -3.57 -3.55 12.12
N ARG A 77 -4.25 -4.45 11.43
CA ARG A 77 -4.87 -5.63 12.04
C ARG A 77 -3.88 -6.81 12.08
N PRO A 78 -4.14 -7.81 12.94
CA PRO A 78 -3.28 -8.99 13.03
C PRO A 78 -3.19 -9.70 11.67
N VAL A 79 -1.95 -9.96 11.25
CA VAL A 79 -1.61 -10.70 10.02
C VAL A 79 -1.39 -12.19 10.30
N ASP A 80 -1.96 -12.69 11.39
CA ASP A 80 -1.79 -14.08 11.84
C ASP A 80 -2.40 -15.03 10.79
N GLY A 81 -1.59 -15.96 10.30
CA GLY A 81 -1.98 -16.89 9.23
C GLY A 81 -1.95 -16.32 7.80
N LEU A 82 -1.49 -15.08 7.59
CA LEU A 82 -1.34 -14.52 6.25
C LEU A 82 0.01 -14.89 5.62
N THR A 83 0.01 -15.07 4.30
CA THR A 83 1.24 -15.27 3.53
C THR A 83 2.03 -13.98 3.47
N ARG A 84 3.20 -13.97 4.11
CA ARG A 84 4.20 -12.90 3.98
C ARG A 84 4.84 -12.99 2.59
N ILE A 85 4.87 -11.86 1.88
CA ILE A 85 5.56 -11.70 0.60
C ILE A 85 6.85 -10.94 0.89
N ASP A 86 7.95 -11.68 1.03
CA ASP A 86 9.26 -11.09 1.36
C ASP A 86 9.83 -10.23 0.23
N SER A 87 9.52 -10.59 -1.02
CA SER A 87 9.90 -9.85 -2.22
C SER A 87 9.31 -8.43 -2.28
N GLY A 88 8.34 -8.09 -1.41
CA GLY A 88 7.70 -6.78 -1.42
C GLY A 88 6.84 -6.49 -2.66
N ASN A 89 6.73 -7.44 -3.58
CA ASN A 89 6.07 -7.29 -4.87
C ASN A 89 4.83 -8.18 -4.91
N TRP A 90 3.66 -7.55 -5.05
CA TRP A 90 2.38 -8.26 -5.14
C TRP A 90 2.32 -9.26 -6.28
N LEU A 91 2.99 -8.97 -7.40
CA LEU A 91 3.00 -9.87 -8.58
C LEU A 91 3.80 -11.16 -8.31
N ASP A 92 4.72 -11.14 -7.34
CA ASP A 92 5.50 -12.32 -6.97
C ASP A 92 4.72 -13.27 -6.05
N ARG A 93 3.46 -12.95 -5.69
CA ARG A 93 2.59 -13.79 -4.84
C ARG A 93 2.31 -15.18 -5.41
N GLU A 94 2.46 -15.36 -6.72
CA GLU A 94 2.23 -16.64 -7.41
C GLU A 94 3.46 -17.56 -7.39
N LYS A 95 4.60 -17.10 -6.85
CA LYS A 95 5.80 -17.94 -6.70
C LYS A 95 5.85 -18.77 -5.42
N TYR A 96 4.89 -18.60 -4.50
CA TYR A 96 4.88 -19.27 -3.20
C TYR A 96 3.50 -19.84 -2.84
#